data_AF-A0A353DQG4-F1
#
_entry.id   AF-A0A353DQG4-F1
#
_cell.length_a   1.000
_cell.length_b   1.000
_cell.length_c   1.000
_cell.angle_alpha   90.00
_cell.angle_beta   90.00
_cell.angle_gamma   90.00
#
_symmetry.space_group_name_H-M   'P 1'
#
loop_
_entity.id
_entity.type
_entity.pdbx_description
1 polymer ?
#
loop_
_entity_poly.entity_id
_entity_poly.type
_entity_poly.pdbx_seq_one_letter_code
_entity_poly.pdbx_strand_id
1 'polypeptide(L)'
;GDEELKERRGEVRRIERRVASREENAEKRSQNLERRERKLNDLEKEIEGLYEKAEVVKSQSIERLETVADMTMDDAKDVIMATAEDDYRHELALKYRDMEESTKNEANDKARMILGQAIQRLASDVVSEATVSTVPIPSDDMKGRLIGREGRNIRSIERNTGVDLIIDDTPEAITLSCFDPVRREVARLAVSKLVADGRIHPARIEDMVKKSQEEVEETIWKSGESAVLEADVRGLHPELIRLLGRLKYRFSYGENVLMHCLEVAHLAGLMAAEIGANVKVAKVGGLLHDIGKALSHEIEGPHAEIGADIAKKYKVSHRVTTCIGEHHDDEMSSVESFIVAAADALSAARPGSRKDTVENYVKRMEELEEVAGDFEGVQKCFAIQAGREVRIMVEPDSVDDVSATSLARDVVKNIEEKLAYPGQIKVVVIREKRSVEYAR
;
A
#
# COMPACT_ATOMS: atom_id res chain seq x y z
N GLY A 1 66.80 27.24 -118.92
CA GLY A 1 68.21 27.56 -118.70
C GLY A 1 68.34 28.69 -117.71
N ASP A 2 68.29 29.94 -118.18
CA ASP A 2 68.60 31.11 -117.33
C ASP A 2 67.43 31.69 -116.52
N GLU A 3 66.17 31.59 -116.97
CA GLU A 3 65.01 32.06 -116.19
C GLU A 3 64.74 31.21 -114.95
N GLU A 4 64.82 29.88 -115.09
CA GLU A 4 64.63 28.91 -114.01
C GLU A 4 65.70 29.07 -112.90
N LEU A 5 66.94 29.42 -113.27
CA LEU A 5 68.04 29.72 -112.33
C LEU A 5 67.81 31.02 -111.54
N LYS A 6 67.17 32.02 -112.16
CA LYS A 6 66.85 33.31 -111.51
C LYS A 6 65.71 33.16 -110.51
N GLU A 7 64.71 32.36 -110.86
CA GLU A 7 63.57 32.07 -109.98
C GLU A 7 64.00 31.23 -108.76
N ARG A 8 64.84 30.20 -108.97
CA ARG A 8 65.46 29.42 -107.88
C ARG A 8 66.31 30.28 -106.94
N ARG A 9 67.10 31.22 -107.47
CA ARG A 9 67.87 32.16 -106.64
C ARG A 9 66.97 33.12 -105.84
N GLY A 10 65.82 33.51 -106.41
CA GLY A 10 64.81 34.31 -105.72
C GLY A 10 64.16 33.56 -104.56
N GLU A 11 63.82 32.28 -104.75
CA GLU A 11 63.30 31.41 -103.69
C GLU A 11 64.33 31.17 -102.59
N VAL A 12 65.57 30.86 -102.94
CA VAL A 12 66.65 30.65 -101.96
C VAL A 12 66.84 31.90 -101.07
N ARG A 13 66.87 33.10 -101.66
CA ARG A 13 66.96 34.35 -100.87
C ARG A 13 65.76 34.60 -99.96
N ARG A 14 64.54 34.19 -100.36
CA ARG A 14 63.36 34.28 -99.47
C ARG A 14 63.47 33.29 -98.32
N ILE A 15 63.94 32.07 -98.60
CA ILE A 15 64.17 31.05 -97.58
C ILE A 15 65.25 31.52 -96.61
N GLU A 16 66.37 32.04 -97.08
CA GLU A 16 67.45 32.58 -96.25
C GLU A 16 66.98 33.70 -95.33
N ARG A 17 66.21 34.69 -95.84
CA ARG A 17 65.64 35.73 -94.97
C ARG A 17 64.67 35.19 -93.94
N ARG A 18 63.86 34.19 -94.30
CA ARG A 18 62.92 33.54 -93.37
C ARG A 18 63.65 32.73 -92.30
N VAL A 19 64.76 32.08 -92.66
CA VAL A 19 65.62 31.35 -91.73
C VAL A 19 66.32 32.31 -90.78
N ALA A 20 66.95 33.38 -91.29
CA ALA A 20 67.61 34.38 -90.47
C ALA A 20 66.64 35.06 -89.48
N SER A 21 65.42 35.39 -89.92
CA SER A 21 64.39 35.94 -89.03
C SER A 21 63.91 34.92 -87.99
N ARG A 22 63.88 33.62 -88.30
CA ARG A 22 63.57 32.57 -87.34
C ARG A 22 64.71 32.36 -86.34
N GLU A 23 65.96 32.40 -86.79
CA GLU A 23 67.14 32.30 -85.92
C GLU A 23 67.17 33.47 -84.92
N GLU A 24 67.00 34.71 -85.38
CA GLU A 24 66.98 35.88 -84.49
C GLU A 24 65.83 35.80 -83.45
N ASN A 25 64.65 35.32 -83.87
CA ASN A 25 63.53 35.12 -82.95
C ASN A 25 63.76 33.96 -81.98
N ALA A 26 64.40 32.87 -82.42
CA ALA A 26 64.75 31.75 -81.57
C ALA A 26 65.80 32.16 -80.53
N GLU A 27 66.78 32.96 -80.93
CA GLU A 27 67.84 33.45 -80.04
C GLU A 27 67.29 34.43 -78.99
N LYS A 28 66.41 35.36 -79.39
CA LYS A 28 65.68 36.23 -78.43
C LYS A 28 64.80 35.44 -77.47
N ARG A 29 64.16 34.34 -77.93
CA ARG A 29 63.38 33.46 -77.04
C ARG A 29 64.28 32.69 -76.08
N SER A 30 65.43 32.19 -76.56
CA SER A 30 66.42 31.49 -75.72
C SER A 30 66.92 32.38 -74.59
N GLN A 31 67.33 33.62 -74.91
CA GLN A 31 67.80 34.57 -73.90
C GLN A 31 66.71 34.94 -72.88
N ASN A 32 65.45 35.05 -73.31
CA ASN A 32 64.34 35.30 -72.40
C ASN A 32 64.02 34.10 -71.50
N LEU A 33 64.13 32.87 -72.03
CA LEU A 33 63.96 31.64 -71.26
C LEU A 33 65.05 31.51 -70.21
N GLU A 34 66.32 31.71 -70.58
CA GLU A 34 67.44 31.68 -69.63
C GLU A 34 67.28 32.71 -68.50
N ARG A 35 66.82 33.92 -68.82
CA ARG A 35 66.54 34.94 -67.79
C ARG A 35 65.40 34.53 -66.86
N ARG A 36 64.38 33.85 -67.38
CA ARG A 36 63.23 33.39 -66.58
C ARG A 36 63.60 32.20 -65.71
N GLU A 37 64.41 31.29 -66.22
CA GLU A 37 64.93 30.14 -65.50
C GLU A 37 65.82 30.56 -64.32
N ARG A 38 66.73 31.51 -64.52
CA ARG A 38 67.54 32.07 -63.43
C ARG A 38 66.67 32.69 -62.34
N LYS A 39 65.66 33.49 -62.72
CA LYS A 39 64.72 34.08 -61.75
C LYS A 39 63.92 33.03 -60.98
N LEU A 40 63.48 31.96 -61.65
CA LEU A 40 62.75 30.87 -60.99
C LEU A 40 63.63 30.14 -59.98
N ASN A 41 64.88 29.83 -60.35
CA ASN A 41 65.83 29.18 -59.44
C ASN A 41 66.16 30.06 -58.22
N ASP A 42 66.24 31.38 -58.39
CA ASP A 42 66.47 32.31 -57.27
C ASP A 42 65.24 32.35 -56.33
N LEU A 43 64.03 32.38 -56.89
CA LEU A 43 62.77 32.33 -56.14
C LEU A 43 62.58 31.00 -55.40
N GLU A 44 62.93 29.89 -56.02
CA GLU A 44 62.82 28.56 -55.42
C GLU A 44 63.71 28.44 -54.18
N LYS A 45 64.96 28.91 -54.27
CA LYS A 45 65.88 28.99 -53.12
C LYS A 45 65.37 29.91 -52.02
N GLU A 46 64.73 31.03 -52.37
CA GLU A 46 64.15 31.95 -51.40
C GLU A 46 62.97 31.30 -50.66
N ILE A 47 62.10 30.58 -51.38
CA ILE A 47 60.95 29.86 -50.82
C ILE A 47 61.42 28.74 -49.89
N GLU A 48 62.41 27.95 -50.30
CA GLU A 48 62.99 26.90 -49.44
C GLU A 48 63.54 27.50 -48.13
N GLY A 49 64.30 28.60 -48.23
CA GLY A 49 64.85 29.29 -47.06
C GLY A 49 63.78 29.91 -46.15
N LEU A 50 62.65 30.36 -46.68
CA LEU A 50 61.52 30.86 -45.89
C LEU A 50 60.77 29.71 -45.20
N TYR A 51 60.64 28.57 -45.85
CA TYR A 51 59.95 27.40 -45.31
C TYR A 51 60.73 26.81 -44.11
N GLU A 52 62.05 26.67 -44.23
CA GLU A 52 62.89 26.22 -43.12
C GLU A 52 62.80 27.16 -41.91
N LYS A 53 62.84 28.48 -42.15
CA LYS A 53 62.69 29.47 -41.07
C LYS A 53 61.32 29.39 -40.39
N ALA A 54 60.25 29.18 -41.17
CA ALA A 54 58.90 29.04 -40.62
C ALA A 54 58.79 27.81 -39.71
N GLU A 55 59.37 26.68 -40.10
CA GLU A 55 59.31 25.44 -39.30
C GLU A 55 60.14 25.54 -38.02
N VAL A 56 61.28 26.24 -38.06
CA VAL A 56 62.08 26.54 -36.87
C VAL A 56 61.30 27.43 -35.90
N VAL A 57 60.68 28.51 -36.38
CA VAL A 57 59.89 29.42 -35.53
C VAL A 57 58.68 28.71 -34.92
N LYS A 58 58.01 27.85 -35.68
CA LYS A 58 56.89 27.04 -35.21
C LYS A 58 57.33 26.08 -34.11
N SER A 59 58.42 25.34 -34.33
CA SER A 59 58.98 24.42 -33.32
C SER A 59 59.38 25.15 -32.04
N GLN A 60 60.07 26.30 -32.15
CA GLN A 60 60.43 27.12 -31.00
C GLN A 60 59.22 27.72 -30.27
N SER A 61 58.13 28.01 -30.99
CA SER A 61 56.91 28.52 -30.39
C SER A 61 56.18 27.43 -29.60
N ILE A 62 56.15 26.20 -30.12
CA ILE A 62 55.61 25.03 -29.42
C ILE A 62 56.43 24.76 -28.15
N GLU A 63 57.76 24.70 -28.26
CA GLU A 63 58.64 24.43 -27.12
C GLU A 63 58.53 25.51 -26.02
N ARG A 64 58.41 26.79 -26.41
CA ARG A 64 58.16 27.87 -25.44
C ARG A 64 56.79 27.77 -24.79
N LEU A 65 55.75 27.38 -25.52
CA LEU A 65 54.42 27.18 -24.96
C LEU A 65 54.41 25.99 -23.99
N GLU A 66 55.09 24.90 -24.33
CA GLU A 66 55.29 23.73 -23.46
C GLU A 66 56.06 24.11 -22.18
N THR A 67 57.10 24.93 -22.29
CA THR A 67 57.89 25.40 -21.15
C THR A 67 57.11 26.36 -20.24
N VAL A 68 56.27 27.24 -20.81
CA VAL A 68 55.45 28.19 -20.06
C VAL A 68 54.28 27.49 -19.35
N ALA A 69 53.73 26.43 -19.96
CA ALA A 69 52.64 25.65 -19.41
C ALA A 69 53.10 24.54 -18.45
N ASP A 70 54.40 24.20 -18.45
CA ASP A 70 55.02 23.11 -17.68
C ASP A 70 54.31 21.74 -17.91
N MET A 71 53.70 21.58 -19.08
CA MET A 71 52.93 20.40 -19.49
C MET A 71 53.03 20.20 -21.00
N THR A 72 53.07 18.94 -21.42
CA THR A 72 53.03 18.60 -22.85
C THR A 72 51.59 18.65 -23.40
N MET A 73 51.42 18.71 -24.72
CA MET A 73 50.08 18.67 -25.33
C MET A 73 49.30 17.39 -25.00
N ASP A 74 49.98 16.25 -24.90
CA ASP A 74 49.34 14.99 -24.57
C ASP A 74 48.88 14.98 -23.10
N ASP A 75 49.69 15.52 -22.18
CA ASP A 75 49.30 15.67 -20.76
C ASP A 75 48.08 16.58 -20.62
N ALA A 76 48.03 17.69 -21.36
CA ALA A 76 46.88 18.60 -21.32
C ALA A 76 45.60 17.92 -21.84
N LYS A 77 45.71 17.08 -22.86
CA LYS A 77 44.58 16.31 -23.40
C LYS A 77 44.08 15.27 -22.41
N ASP A 78 44.99 14.57 -21.73
CA ASP A 78 44.66 13.56 -20.73
C ASP A 78 43.99 14.20 -19.50
N VAL A 79 44.46 15.36 -19.05
CA VAL A 79 43.81 16.12 -17.97
C VAL A 79 42.40 16.55 -18.36
N ILE A 80 42.21 17.08 -19.58
CA ILE A 80 40.88 17.50 -20.05
C ILE A 80 39.94 16.29 -20.14
N MET A 81 40.41 15.16 -20.67
CA MET A 81 39.63 13.94 -20.76
C MET A 81 39.27 13.39 -19.37
N ALA A 82 40.22 13.34 -18.43
CA ALA A 82 39.97 12.88 -17.08
C ALA A 82 38.96 13.77 -16.34
N THR A 83 39.06 15.10 -16.51
CA THR A 83 38.12 16.05 -15.92
C THR A 83 36.72 15.88 -16.50
N ALA A 84 36.61 15.75 -17.83
CA ALA A 84 35.34 15.50 -18.50
C ALA A 84 34.71 14.15 -18.07
N GLU A 85 35.51 13.09 -17.92
CA GLU A 85 35.01 11.80 -17.42
C GLU A 85 34.45 11.91 -15.99
N ASP A 86 35.09 12.68 -15.12
CA ASP A 86 34.64 12.84 -13.72
C ASP A 86 33.34 13.65 -13.64
N ASP A 87 33.24 14.73 -14.43
CA ASP A 87 32.01 15.53 -14.58
C ASP A 87 30.86 14.67 -15.12
N TYR A 88 31.10 13.89 -16.18
CA TYR A 88 30.09 12.98 -16.74
C TYR A 88 29.64 11.90 -15.75
N ARG A 89 30.56 11.36 -14.93
CA ARG A 89 30.21 10.39 -13.89
C ARG A 89 29.30 11.00 -12.83
N HIS A 90 29.57 12.23 -12.41
CA HIS A 90 28.74 12.93 -11.44
C HIS A 90 27.34 13.21 -12.00
N GLU A 91 27.25 13.67 -13.25
CA GLU A 91 25.97 13.96 -13.91
C GLU A 91 25.15 12.68 -14.14
N LEU A 92 25.79 11.58 -14.54
CA LEU A 92 25.16 10.26 -14.66
C LEU A 92 24.64 9.75 -13.32
N ALA A 93 25.39 9.92 -12.24
CA ALA A 93 24.97 9.49 -10.90
C ALA A 93 23.73 10.26 -10.41
N LEU A 94 23.70 11.58 -10.61
CA LEU A 94 22.53 12.41 -10.31
C LEU A 94 21.32 11.97 -11.12
N LYS A 95 21.49 11.81 -12.44
CA LYS A 95 20.42 11.38 -13.35
C LYS A 95 19.89 9.99 -13.02
N TYR A 96 20.75 9.07 -12.61
CA TYR A 96 20.35 7.73 -12.17
C TYR A 96 19.51 7.80 -10.90
N ARG A 97 19.95 8.59 -9.91
CA ARG A 97 19.21 8.79 -8.65
C ARG A 97 17.84 9.43 -8.90
N ASP A 98 17.76 10.44 -9.77
CA ASP A 98 16.50 11.10 -10.11
C ASP A 98 15.53 10.14 -10.82
N MET A 99 16.04 9.31 -11.74
CA MET A 99 15.24 8.27 -12.40
C MET A 99 14.76 7.21 -11.41
N GLU A 100 15.62 6.77 -10.48
CA GLU A 100 15.26 5.81 -9.44
C GLU A 100 14.15 6.36 -8.54
N GLU A 101 14.28 7.62 -8.10
CA GLU A 101 13.29 8.29 -7.27
C GLU A 101 11.95 8.49 -8.01
N SER A 102 11.99 8.92 -9.28
CA SER A 102 10.80 9.04 -10.13
C SER A 102 10.10 7.69 -10.31
N THR A 103 10.87 6.63 -10.59
CA THR A 103 10.32 5.27 -10.78
C THR A 103 9.70 4.75 -9.49
N LYS A 104 10.32 5.03 -8.34
CA LYS A 104 9.78 4.66 -7.03
C LYS A 104 8.47 5.40 -6.73
N ASN A 105 8.38 6.68 -7.07
CA ASN A 105 7.16 7.46 -6.90
C ASN A 105 6.02 6.94 -7.80
N GLU A 106 6.30 6.67 -9.08
CA GLU A 106 5.31 6.07 -9.99
C GLU A 106 4.84 4.69 -9.53
N ALA A 107 5.74 3.87 -8.99
CA ALA A 107 5.39 2.56 -8.43
C ALA A 107 4.47 2.70 -7.21
N ASN A 108 4.78 3.64 -6.31
CA ASN A 108 3.94 3.93 -5.14
C ASN A 108 2.54 4.40 -5.52
N ASP A 109 2.42 5.25 -6.54
CA ASP A 109 1.12 5.74 -7.00
C ASP A 109 0.29 4.65 -7.66
N LYS A 110 0.91 3.77 -8.45
CA LYS A 110 0.25 2.57 -8.99
C LYS A 110 -0.19 1.62 -7.88
N ALA A 111 0.66 1.38 -6.88
CA ALA A 111 0.31 0.53 -5.74
C ALA A 111 -0.90 1.10 -4.97
N ARG A 112 -0.91 2.40 -4.69
CA ARG A 112 -2.07 3.09 -4.07
C ARG A 112 -3.33 2.95 -4.91
N MET A 113 -3.23 3.06 -6.23
CA MET A 113 -4.37 2.90 -7.14
C MET A 113 -4.93 1.47 -7.12
N ILE A 114 -4.06 0.46 -7.15
CA ILE A 114 -4.44 -0.96 -7.05
C ILE A 114 -5.14 -1.24 -5.71
N LEU A 115 -4.55 -0.78 -4.60
CA LEU A 115 -5.14 -0.91 -3.27
C LEU A 115 -6.49 -0.20 -3.19
N GLY A 116 -6.59 1.03 -3.70
CA GLY A 116 -7.84 1.80 -3.74
C GLY A 116 -8.95 1.10 -4.53
N GLN A 117 -8.62 0.53 -5.69
CA GLN A 117 -9.57 -0.23 -6.51
C GLN A 117 -10.02 -1.53 -5.82
N ALA A 118 -9.10 -2.25 -5.17
CA ALA A 118 -9.41 -3.45 -4.41
C ALA A 118 -10.35 -3.15 -3.23
N ILE A 119 -10.08 -2.08 -2.48
CA ILE A 119 -10.92 -1.61 -1.36
C ILE A 119 -12.31 -1.21 -1.87
N GLN A 120 -12.39 -0.40 -2.94
CA GLN A 120 -13.65 0.10 -3.48
C GLN A 120 -14.58 -1.04 -3.94
N ARG A 121 -14.04 -2.11 -4.53
CA ARG A 121 -14.82 -3.25 -5.04
C ARG A 121 -15.50 -4.07 -3.94
N LEU A 122 -15.08 -3.92 -2.68
CA LEU A 122 -15.51 -4.80 -1.58
C LEU A 122 -16.24 -4.04 -0.46
N ALA A 123 -16.69 -2.80 -0.71
CA ALA A 123 -17.50 -2.03 0.23
C ALA A 123 -18.90 -2.67 0.36
N SER A 124 -19.01 -3.64 1.27
CA SER A 124 -20.26 -4.28 1.71
C SER A 124 -20.39 -4.12 3.22
N ASP A 125 -21.65 -4.07 3.69
CA ASP A 125 -22.03 -3.91 5.08
C ASP A 125 -21.64 -5.14 5.91
N VAL A 126 -20.73 -4.97 6.87
CA VAL A 126 -20.45 -5.98 7.90
C VAL A 126 -21.11 -5.54 9.20
N VAL A 127 -22.03 -6.37 9.70
CA VAL A 127 -22.71 -6.17 10.97
C VAL A 127 -21.86 -6.77 12.08
N SER A 128 -21.49 -5.95 13.07
CA SER A 128 -20.82 -6.43 14.28
C SER A 128 -21.83 -7.12 15.20
N GLU A 129 -21.57 -8.38 15.57
CA GLU A 129 -22.36 -9.11 16.54
C GLU A 129 -21.64 -9.24 17.90
N ALA A 130 -22.43 -9.20 18.98
CA ALA A 130 -21.92 -9.26 20.34
C ALA A 130 -21.37 -10.65 20.68
N THR A 131 -20.24 -10.68 21.41
CA THR A 131 -19.51 -11.88 21.85
C THR A 131 -20.22 -12.74 22.90
N VAL A 132 -21.43 -12.34 23.32
CA VAL A 132 -22.21 -13.00 24.35
C VAL A 132 -23.46 -13.59 23.72
N SER A 133 -23.61 -14.91 23.83
CA SER A 133 -24.80 -15.61 23.39
C SER A 133 -25.82 -15.61 24.53
N THR A 134 -26.77 -14.67 24.47
CA THR A 134 -27.92 -14.66 25.37
C THR A 134 -29.04 -15.50 24.77
N VAL A 135 -29.66 -16.36 25.58
CA VAL A 135 -30.88 -17.07 25.17
C VAL A 135 -32.07 -16.39 25.85
N PRO A 136 -33.02 -15.82 25.10
CA PRO A 136 -34.23 -15.27 25.68
C PRO A 136 -35.11 -16.40 26.22
N ILE A 137 -35.72 -16.16 27.39
CA ILE A 137 -36.56 -17.13 28.08
C ILE A 137 -37.94 -16.51 28.29
N PRO A 138 -39.03 -17.23 27.97
CA PRO A 138 -40.37 -16.67 27.99
C PRO A 138 -40.94 -16.42 29.40
N SER A 139 -40.34 -16.96 30.47
CA SER A 139 -40.75 -16.71 31.86
C SER A 139 -39.73 -17.21 32.89
N ASP A 140 -39.81 -16.68 34.12
CA ASP A 140 -39.00 -17.17 35.24
C ASP A 140 -39.34 -18.61 35.67
N ASP A 141 -40.56 -19.11 35.38
CA ASP A 141 -40.90 -20.53 35.57
C ASP A 141 -40.03 -21.41 34.67
N MET A 142 -39.81 -20.99 33.43
CA MET A 142 -38.92 -21.69 32.49
C MET A 142 -37.46 -21.62 32.94
N LYS A 143 -37.03 -20.48 33.49
CA LYS A 143 -35.71 -20.35 34.15
C LYS A 143 -35.59 -21.40 35.26
N GLY A 144 -36.57 -21.51 36.17
CA GLY A 144 -36.61 -22.51 37.23
C GLY A 144 -36.58 -23.98 36.76
N ARG A 145 -37.24 -24.29 35.63
CA ARG A 145 -37.18 -25.63 35.02
C ARG A 145 -35.83 -25.96 34.39
N LEU A 146 -35.14 -24.97 33.82
CA LEU A 146 -33.77 -25.12 33.33
C LEU A 146 -32.80 -25.39 34.47
N ILE A 147 -32.98 -24.75 35.64
CA ILE A 147 -32.26 -25.10 36.89
C ILE A 147 -32.56 -26.55 37.29
N GLY A 148 -33.85 -26.87 37.40
CA GLY A 148 -34.31 -28.14 37.95
C GLY A 148 -34.06 -28.24 39.46
N ARG A 149 -34.66 -29.26 40.10
CA ARG A 149 -34.47 -29.50 41.54
C ARG A 149 -32.98 -29.74 41.83
N GLU A 150 -32.41 -28.99 42.78
CA GLU A 150 -31.00 -29.06 43.17
C GLU A 150 -29.99 -28.79 42.01
N GLY A 151 -30.40 -28.07 40.97
CA GLY A 151 -29.54 -27.80 39.81
C GLY A 151 -29.31 -29.02 38.91
N ARG A 152 -30.14 -30.07 39.03
CA ARG A 152 -29.98 -31.32 38.27
C ARG A 152 -29.99 -31.10 36.75
N ASN A 153 -30.82 -30.19 36.27
CA ASN A 153 -30.97 -29.96 34.83
C ASN A 153 -29.82 -29.12 34.28
N ILE A 154 -29.40 -28.05 34.98
CA ILE A 154 -28.18 -27.29 34.63
C ILE A 154 -26.99 -28.22 34.54
N ARG A 155 -26.70 -28.99 35.60
CA ARG A 155 -25.55 -29.91 35.61
C ARG A 155 -25.61 -30.94 34.48
N SER A 156 -26.81 -31.33 34.06
CA SER A 156 -27.00 -32.22 32.91
C SER A 156 -26.67 -31.50 31.60
N ILE A 157 -27.10 -30.25 31.41
CA ILE A 157 -26.74 -29.45 30.22
C ILE A 157 -25.24 -29.21 30.19
N GLU A 158 -24.64 -28.76 31.30
CA GLU A 158 -23.21 -28.50 31.42
C GLU A 158 -22.38 -29.75 31.13
N ARG A 159 -22.77 -30.91 31.70
CA ARG A 159 -22.07 -32.18 31.45
C ARG A 159 -22.18 -32.64 29.99
N ASN A 160 -23.34 -32.47 29.35
CA ASN A 160 -23.54 -32.94 27.97
C ASN A 160 -22.96 -31.99 26.92
N THR A 161 -22.85 -30.70 27.22
CA THR A 161 -22.38 -29.67 26.27
C THR A 161 -20.96 -29.20 26.54
N GLY A 162 -20.48 -29.31 27.79
CA GLY A 162 -19.20 -28.73 28.23
C GLY A 162 -19.22 -27.21 28.29
N VAL A 163 -20.39 -26.60 28.49
CA VAL A 163 -20.63 -25.15 28.58
C VAL A 163 -21.11 -24.83 29.98
N ASP A 164 -20.68 -23.70 30.55
CA ASP A 164 -21.15 -23.22 31.85
C ASP A 164 -22.39 -22.33 31.66
N LEU A 165 -23.47 -22.64 32.39
CA LEU A 165 -24.71 -21.87 32.34
C LEU A 165 -24.71 -20.86 33.50
N ILE A 166 -24.54 -19.58 33.17
CA ILE A 166 -24.54 -18.50 34.17
C ILE A 166 -25.96 -17.96 34.30
N ILE A 167 -26.48 -18.05 35.52
CA ILE A 167 -27.80 -17.56 35.87
C ILE A 167 -27.63 -16.38 36.81
N ASP A 168 -27.73 -15.19 36.25
CA ASP A 168 -27.67 -13.93 36.99
C ASP A 168 -29.08 -13.37 37.28
N ASP A 169 -29.12 -12.24 37.98
CA ASP A 169 -30.36 -11.50 38.31
C ASP A 169 -31.03 -10.87 37.08
N THR A 170 -30.46 -11.01 35.88
CA THR A 170 -31.08 -10.58 34.62
C THR A 170 -32.39 -11.34 34.41
N PRO A 171 -33.54 -10.64 34.35
CA PRO A 171 -34.83 -11.27 34.09
C PRO A 171 -34.87 -11.81 32.65
N GLU A 172 -35.59 -12.92 32.45
CA GLU A 172 -35.92 -13.46 31.12
C GLU A 172 -34.72 -13.84 30.21
N ALA A 173 -33.52 -13.99 30.76
CA ALA A 173 -32.33 -14.40 30.00
C ALA A 173 -31.40 -15.33 30.79
N ILE A 174 -30.71 -16.23 30.07
CA ILE A 174 -29.57 -17.01 30.57
C ILE A 174 -28.35 -16.75 29.68
N THR A 175 -27.19 -16.65 30.33
CA THR A 175 -25.91 -16.42 29.67
C THR A 175 -25.16 -17.74 29.55
N LEU A 176 -24.67 -18.04 28.34
CA LEU A 176 -23.84 -19.23 28.07
C LEU A 176 -22.37 -18.83 28.00
N SER A 177 -21.53 -19.45 28.82
CA SER A 177 -20.08 -19.23 28.85
C SER A 177 -19.34 -20.50 28.44
N CYS A 178 -18.51 -20.40 27.40
CA CYS A 178 -17.62 -21.49 26.98
C CYS A 178 -16.52 -20.93 26.08
N PHE A 179 -15.30 -21.47 26.19
CA PHE A 179 -14.19 -21.09 25.32
C PHE A 179 -14.32 -21.63 23.90
N ASP A 180 -14.95 -22.81 23.72
CA ASP A 180 -15.22 -23.38 22.39
C ASP A 180 -16.52 -22.80 21.82
N PRO A 181 -16.45 -21.99 20.74
CA PRO A 181 -17.63 -21.37 20.15
C PRO A 181 -18.62 -22.38 19.58
N VAL A 182 -18.14 -23.54 19.10
CA VAL A 182 -19.01 -24.58 18.54
C VAL A 182 -19.84 -25.22 19.64
N ARG A 183 -19.22 -25.53 20.80
CA ARG A 183 -19.95 -26.04 21.97
C ARG A 183 -20.96 -25.02 22.49
N ARG A 184 -20.57 -23.74 22.52
CA ARG A 184 -21.47 -22.65 22.93
C ARG A 184 -22.72 -22.60 22.05
N GLU A 185 -22.54 -22.74 20.73
CA GLU A 185 -23.65 -22.75 19.78
C GLU A 185 -24.54 -23.99 19.93
N VAL A 186 -23.95 -25.17 20.11
CA VAL A 186 -24.69 -26.40 20.40
C VAL A 186 -25.54 -26.23 21.66
N ALA A 187 -24.99 -25.66 22.72
CA ALA A 187 -25.72 -25.39 23.95
C ALA A 187 -26.84 -24.37 23.74
N ARG A 188 -26.57 -23.28 23.00
CA ARG A 188 -27.57 -22.25 22.65
C ARG A 188 -28.77 -22.87 21.91
N LEU A 189 -28.50 -23.67 20.90
CA LEU A 189 -29.52 -24.34 20.09
C LEU A 189 -30.29 -25.39 20.91
N ALA A 190 -29.59 -26.18 21.72
CA ALA A 190 -30.20 -27.19 22.59
C ALA A 190 -31.12 -26.55 23.64
N VAL A 191 -30.67 -25.49 24.31
CA VAL A 191 -31.48 -24.74 25.29
C VAL A 191 -32.68 -24.10 24.61
N SER A 192 -32.51 -23.49 23.44
CA SER A 192 -33.62 -22.90 22.68
C SER A 192 -34.69 -23.93 22.33
N LYS A 193 -34.29 -25.13 21.89
CA LYS A 193 -35.20 -26.25 21.61
C LYS A 193 -35.89 -26.78 22.88
N LEU A 194 -35.16 -26.91 23.98
CA LEU A 194 -35.71 -27.33 25.28
C LEU A 194 -36.73 -26.32 25.82
N VAL A 195 -36.48 -25.02 25.63
CA VAL A 195 -37.41 -23.95 25.99
C VAL A 195 -38.68 -24.03 25.14
N ALA A 196 -38.55 -24.22 23.83
CA ALA A 196 -39.69 -24.38 22.92
C ALA A 196 -40.52 -25.65 23.21
N ASP A 197 -39.89 -26.76 23.61
CA ASP A 197 -40.55 -28.03 23.96
C ASP A 197 -41.21 -28.00 25.35
N GLY A 198 -40.73 -27.14 26.26
CA GLY A 198 -41.27 -26.95 27.62
C GLY A 198 -41.03 -28.11 28.60
N ARG A 199 -40.42 -29.22 28.13
CA ARG A 199 -40.10 -30.43 28.92
C ARG A 199 -38.60 -30.54 29.13
N ILE A 200 -38.15 -30.35 30.37
CA ILE A 200 -36.73 -30.30 30.71
C ILE A 200 -36.41 -31.37 31.75
N HIS A 201 -35.82 -32.49 31.30
CA HIS A 201 -35.31 -33.56 32.15
C HIS A 201 -34.07 -34.21 31.50
N PRO A 202 -33.21 -34.92 32.26
CA PRO A 202 -31.89 -35.36 31.77
C PRO A 202 -31.91 -36.13 30.44
N ALA A 203 -32.79 -37.12 30.28
CA ALA A 203 -32.87 -37.89 29.04
C ALA A 203 -33.29 -37.04 27.82
N ARG A 204 -34.11 -36.00 28.03
CA ARG A 204 -34.51 -35.09 26.95
C ARG A 204 -33.41 -34.09 26.63
N ILE A 205 -32.68 -33.63 27.65
CA ILE A 205 -31.50 -32.78 27.48
C ILE A 205 -30.47 -33.50 26.61
N GLU A 206 -30.17 -34.77 26.91
CA GLU A 206 -29.24 -35.59 26.12
C GLU A 206 -29.70 -35.73 24.65
N ASP A 207 -30.97 -36.06 24.40
CA ASP A 207 -31.54 -36.14 23.05
C ASP A 207 -31.48 -34.80 22.29
N MET A 208 -31.82 -33.68 22.97
CA MET A 208 -31.78 -32.34 22.35
C MET A 208 -30.36 -31.87 22.07
N VAL A 209 -29.40 -32.18 22.93
CA VAL A 209 -27.97 -31.87 22.70
C VAL A 209 -27.47 -32.65 21.51
N LYS A 210 -27.74 -33.96 21.42
CA LYS A 210 -27.31 -34.78 20.28
C LYS A 210 -27.88 -34.27 18.94
N LYS A 211 -29.18 -33.97 18.89
CA LYS A 211 -29.81 -33.38 17.69
C LYS A 211 -29.23 -32.02 17.33
N SER A 212 -28.87 -31.22 18.33
CA SER A 212 -28.26 -29.91 18.10
C SER A 212 -26.81 -30.02 17.62
N GLN A 213 -26.06 -31.03 18.08
CA GLN A 213 -24.72 -31.35 17.54
C GLN A 213 -24.80 -31.73 16.06
N GLU A 214 -25.73 -32.60 15.68
CA GLU A 214 -25.92 -33.02 14.29
C GLU A 214 -26.26 -31.83 13.37
N GLU A 215 -27.16 -30.94 13.80
CA GLU A 215 -27.56 -29.75 13.04
C GLU A 215 -26.44 -28.69 12.93
N VAL A 216 -25.69 -28.48 14.01
CA VAL A 216 -24.53 -27.58 13.99
C VAL A 216 -23.44 -28.12 13.07
N GLU A 217 -23.16 -29.42 13.10
CA GLU A 217 -22.17 -30.05 12.21
C GLU A 217 -22.60 -29.99 10.73
N GLU A 218 -23.88 -30.20 10.43
CA GLU A 218 -24.41 -30.01 9.07
C GLU A 218 -24.23 -28.55 8.60
N THR A 219 -24.46 -27.59 9.49
CA THR A 219 -24.27 -26.16 9.21
C THR A 219 -22.80 -25.82 8.99
N ILE A 220 -21.88 -26.43 9.76
CA ILE A 220 -20.42 -26.30 9.57
C ILE A 220 -20.05 -26.75 8.16
N TRP A 221 -20.47 -27.95 7.76
CA TRP A 221 -20.19 -28.48 6.43
C TRP A 221 -20.70 -27.58 5.32
N LYS A 222 -21.99 -27.19 5.37
CA LYS A 222 -22.59 -26.29 4.37
C LYS A 222 -21.87 -24.96 4.28
N SER A 223 -21.48 -24.38 5.42
CA SER A 223 -20.81 -23.08 5.46
C SER A 223 -19.40 -23.17 4.90
N GLY A 224 -18.66 -24.24 5.20
CA GLY A 224 -17.35 -24.51 4.62
C GLY A 224 -17.42 -24.72 3.09
N GLU A 225 -18.38 -25.52 2.61
CA GLU A 225 -18.58 -25.73 1.17
C GLU A 225 -18.94 -24.45 0.44
N SER A 226 -19.83 -23.64 1.03
CA SER A 226 -20.22 -22.33 0.49
C SER A 226 -19.02 -21.39 0.41
N ALA A 227 -18.20 -21.31 1.47
CA ALA A 227 -17.02 -20.46 1.50
C ALA A 227 -16.00 -20.86 0.41
N VAL A 228 -15.75 -22.15 0.24
CA VAL A 228 -14.83 -22.66 -0.79
C VAL A 228 -15.35 -22.35 -2.20
N LEU A 229 -16.65 -22.47 -2.43
CA LEU A 229 -17.29 -22.13 -3.69
C LEU A 229 -17.22 -20.63 -3.99
N GLU A 230 -17.52 -19.80 -3.02
CA GLU A 230 -17.53 -18.34 -3.12
C GLU A 230 -16.12 -17.76 -3.31
N ALA A 231 -15.10 -18.34 -2.67
CA ALA A 231 -13.71 -17.99 -2.90
C ALA A 231 -13.16 -18.47 -4.27
N ASP A 232 -13.92 -19.31 -4.99
CA ASP A 232 -13.49 -20.04 -6.20
C ASP A 232 -12.20 -20.84 -5.95
N VAL A 233 -12.17 -21.55 -4.82
CA VAL A 233 -11.09 -22.45 -4.43
C VAL A 233 -11.52 -23.89 -4.69
N ARG A 234 -10.64 -24.72 -5.26
CA ARG A 234 -10.95 -26.12 -5.58
C ARG A 234 -9.87 -27.06 -5.08
N GLY A 235 -10.28 -28.27 -4.70
CA GLY A 235 -9.37 -29.36 -4.36
C GLY A 235 -8.85 -29.33 -2.92
N LEU A 236 -9.57 -28.67 -2.01
CA LEU A 236 -9.26 -28.78 -0.58
C LEU A 236 -9.72 -30.12 -0.02
N HIS A 237 -8.96 -30.62 0.95
CA HIS A 237 -9.31 -31.85 1.67
C HIS A 237 -10.61 -31.62 2.47
N PRO A 238 -11.54 -32.61 2.54
CA PRO A 238 -12.82 -32.44 3.25
C PRO A 238 -12.65 -31.93 4.69
N GLU A 239 -11.62 -32.38 5.40
CA GLU A 239 -11.35 -31.91 6.76
C GLU A 239 -10.99 -30.41 6.84
N LEU A 240 -10.31 -29.84 5.83
CA LEU A 240 -10.06 -28.39 5.78
C LEU A 240 -11.36 -27.62 5.54
N ILE A 241 -12.26 -28.17 4.72
CA ILE A 241 -13.58 -27.59 4.46
C ILE A 241 -14.40 -27.57 5.76
N ARG A 242 -14.36 -28.67 6.52
CA ARG A 242 -14.99 -28.76 7.84
C ARG A 242 -14.42 -27.76 8.84
N LEU A 243 -13.08 -27.62 8.91
CA LEU A 243 -12.42 -26.65 9.78
C LEU A 243 -12.75 -25.19 9.39
N LEU A 244 -12.80 -24.87 8.10
CA LEU A 244 -13.28 -23.57 7.62
C LEU A 244 -14.70 -23.30 8.10
N GLY A 245 -15.59 -24.27 7.97
CA GLY A 245 -16.96 -24.16 8.44
C GLY A 245 -17.08 -23.85 9.94
N ARG A 246 -16.15 -24.35 10.78
CA ARG A 246 -16.12 -24.06 12.22
C ARG A 246 -15.84 -22.59 12.52
N LEU A 247 -15.11 -21.88 11.64
CA LEU A 247 -14.81 -20.46 11.79
C LEU A 247 -16.08 -19.59 11.75
N LYS A 248 -17.20 -20.10 11.23
CA LYS A 248 -18.50 -19.42 11.27
C LYS A 248 -18.95 -19.06 12.68
N TYR A 249 -18.60 -19.86 13.68
CA TYR A 249 -18.99 -19.57 15.07
C TYR A 249 -17.92 -18.80 15.82
N ARG A 250 -16.75 -18.58 15.21
CA ARG A 250 -15.66 -17.86 15.84
C ARG A 250 -15.72 -16.40 15.44
N PHE A 251 -15.58 -15.55 16.46
CA PHE A 251 -15.46 -14.12 16.29
C PHE A 251 -14.11 -13.66 16.82
N SER A 252 -13.50 -12.72 16.11
CA SER A 252 -12.24 -12.08 16.50
C SER A 252 -12.41 -10.58 16.33
N TYR A 253 -12.12 -9.81 17.38
CA TYR A 253 -12.32 -8.35 17.39
C TYR A 253 -13.75 -7.86 17.03
N GLY A 254 -14.76 -8.74 17.08
CA GLY A 254 -16.15 -8.40 16.73
C GLY A 254 -16.55 -8.77 15.29
N GLU A 255 -15.62 -9.35 14.53
CA GLU A 255 -15.86 -9.84 13.17
C GLU A 255 -15.96 -11.36 13.14
N ASN A 256 -16.80 -11.87 12.25
CA ASN A 256 -16.90 -13.31 11.99
C ASN A 256 -15.65 -13.79 11.22
N VAL A 257 -14.92 -14.76 11.77
CA VAL A 257 -13.63 -15.19 11.20
C VAL A 257 -13.82 -15.85 9.83
N LEU A 258 -14.90 -16.61 9.59
CA LEU A 258 -15.14 -17.20 8.27
C LEU A 258 -15.36 -16.13 7.19
N MET A 259 -16.15 -15.10 7.51
CA MET A 259 -16.38 -13.99 6.59
C MET A 259 -15.08 -13.23 6.33
N HIS A 260 -14.30 -12.94 7.37
CA HIS A 260 -12.98 -12.34 7.24
C HIS A 260 -12.06 -13.16 6.31
N CYS A 261 -11.95 -14.48 6.49
CA CYS A 261 -11.17 -15.32 5.59
C CYS A 261 -11.65 -15.27 4.13
N LEU A 262 -12.98 -15.17 3.90
CA LEU A 262 -13.54 -15.02 2.55
C LEU A 262 -13.15 -13.68 1.92
N GLU A 263 -13.25 -12.59 2.67
CA GLU A 263 -12.83 -11.26 2.21
C GLU A 263 -11.34 -11.22 1.87
N VAL A 264 -10.50 -11.77 2.76
CA VAL A 264 -9.05 -11.85 2.57
C VAL A 264 -8.74 -12.67 1.32
N ALA A 265 -9.43 -13.79 1.08
CA ALA A 265 -9.25 -14.58 -0.14
C ALA A 265 -9.59 -13.78 -1.41
N HIS A 266 -10.67 -13.00 -1.39
CA HIS A 266 -11.07 -12.15 -2.53
C HIS A 266 -10.08 -11.02 -2.77
N LEU A 267 -9.68 -10.30 -1.72
CA LEU A 267 -8.69 -9.22 -1.79
C LEU A 267 -7.34 -9.73 -2.30
N ALA A 268 -6.85 -10.84 -1.72
CA ALA A 268 -5.60 -11.47 -2.14
C ALA A 268 -5.66 -11.90 -3.61
N GLY A 269 -6.79 -12.45 -4.06
CA GLY A 269 -6.99 -12.81 -5.47
C GLY A 269 -6.96 -11.61 -6.42
N LEU A 270 -7.59 -10.49 -6.05
CA LEU A 270 -7.59 -9.26 -6.84
C LEU A 270 -6.19 -8.63 -6.91
N MET A 271 -5.53 -8.49 -5.76
CA MET A 271 -4.17 -7.93 -5.69
C MET A 271 -3.17 -8.77 -6.47
N ALA A 272 -3.25 -10.10 -6.37
CA ALA A 272 -2.40 -11.00 -7.14
C ALA A 272 -2.60 -10.85 -8.65
N ALA A 273 -3.84 -10.64 -9.11
CA ALA A 273 -4.13 -10.45 -10.53
C ALA A 273 -3.53 -9.15 -11.08
N GLU A 274 -3.62 -8.05 -10.32
CA GLU A 274 -3.08 -6.74 -10.74
C GLU A 274 -1.55 -6.68 -10.72
N ILE A 275 -0.91 -7.39 -9.79
CA ILE A 275 0.56 -7.40 -9.63
C ILE A 275 1.22 -8.51 -10.48
N GLY A 276 0.44 -9.45 -11.03
CA GLY A 276 0.93 -10.58 -11.83
C GLY A 276 1.47 -11.76 -11.00
N ALA A 277 1.07 -11.87 -9.73
CA ALA A 277 1.39 -12.99 -8.86
C ALA A 277 0.45 -14.20 -9.08
N ASN A 278 0.70 -15.32 -8.41
CA ASN A 278 -0.16 -16.50 -8.58
C ASN A 278 -1.50 -16.33 -7.82
N VAL A 279 -2.53 -15.93 -8.54
CA VAL A 279 -3.90 -15.74 -8.04
C VAL A 279 -4.44 -16.95 -7.27
N LYS A 280 -4.17 -18.17 -7.75
CA LYS A 280 -4.67 -19.39 -7.09
C LYS A 280 -3.99 -19.59 -5.73
N VAL A 281 -2.68 -19.39 -5.65
CA VAL A 281 -1.95 -19.51 -4.37
C VAL A 281 -2.43 -18.44 -3.39
N ALA A 282 -2.55 -17.18 -3.85
CA ALA A 282 -3.00 -16.06 -3.01
C ALA A 282 -4.43 -16.26 -2.47
N LYS A 283 -5.38 -16.72 -3.31
CA LYS A 283 -6.75 -17.03 -2.87
C LYS A 283 -6.82 -18.14 -1.83
N VAL A 284 -6.09 -19.24 -2.07
CA VAL A 284 -6.09 -20.37 -1.13
C VAL A 284 -5.37 -19.99 0.18
N GLY A 285 -4.26 -19.26 0.08
CA GLY A 285 -3.54 -18.71 1.23
C GLY A 285 -4.43 -17.78 2.05
N GLY A 286 -5.11 -16.84 1.40
CA GLY A 286 -6.05 -15.92 2.05
C GLY A 286 -7.26 -16.62 2.69
N LEU A 287 -7.83 -17.65 2.06
CA LEU A 287 -8.94 -18.40 2.65
C LEU A 287 -8.52 -19.20 3.88
N LEU A 288 -7.28 -19.70 3.90
CA LEU A 288 -6.79 -20.60 4.94
C LEU A 288 -5.90 -19.93 5.99
N HIS A 289 -5.54 -18.65 5.85
CA HIS A 289 -4.54 -17.98 6.70
C HIS A 289 -4.87 -18.12 8.20
N ASP A 290 -6.16 -18.03 8.52
CA ASP A 290 -6.68 -18.06 9.88
C ASP A 290 -7.25 -19.43 10.30
N ILE A 291 -7.07 -20.49 9.50
CA ILE A 291 -7.67 -21.81 9.78
C ILE A 291 -7.21 -22.40 11.12
N GLY A 292 -6.03 -22.02 11.63
CA GLY A 292 -5.56 -22.41 12.95
C GLY A 292 -6.47 -21.92 14.08
N LYS A 293 -7.23 -20.83 13.88
CA LYS A 293 -8.27 -20.38 14.81
C LYS A 293 -9.43 -21.38 14.93
N ALA A 294 -9.56 -22.39 14.08
CA ALA A 294 -10.52 -23.46 14.32
C ALA A 294 -10.10 -24.40 15.48
N LEU A 295 -8.79 -24.45 15.78
CA LEU A 295 -8.18 -25.45 16.69
C LEU A 295 -7.33 -24.85 17.82
N SER A 296 -7.19 -23.52 17.91
CA SER A 296 -6.33 -22.83 18.90
C SER A 296 -6.70 -23.05 20.37
N HIS A 297 -7.81 -23.73 20.68
CA HIS A 297 -8.19 -24.10 22.05
C HIS A 297 -7.83 -25.56 22.38
N GLU A 298 -7.53 -26.37 21.36
CA GLU A 298 -7.10 -27.76 21.50
C GLU A 298 -5.57 -27.89 21.40
N ILE A 299 -4.92 -26.97 20.68
CA ILE A 299 -3.48 -26.94 20.42
C ILE A 299 -2.92 -25.60 20.89
N GLU A 300 -1.89 -25.66 21.73
CA GLU A 300 -1.16 -24.49 22.21
C GLU A 300 -0.16 -24.01 21.14
N GLY A 301 -0.19 -22.71 20.83
CA GLY A 301 0.71 -22.08 19.87
C GLY A 301 0.05 -20.96 19.04
N PRO A 302 0.83 -20.23 18.22
CA PRO A 302 0.31 -19.23 17.29
C PRO A 302 -0.61 -19.86 16.25
N HIS A 303 -1.73 -19.22 15.92
CA HIS A 303 -2.69 -19.79 14.95
C HIS A 303 -2.12 -19.91 13.54
N ALA A 304 -1.16 -19.05 13.18
CA ALA A 304 -0.46 -19.11 11.89
C ALA A 304 0.33 -20.42 11.74
N GLU A 305 1.12 -20.78 12.77
CA GLU A 305 1.89 -22.04 12.80
C GLU A 305 0.97 -23.26 12.78
N ILE A 306 -0.06 -23.25 13.65
CA ILE A 306 -1.06 -24.32 13.73
C ILE A 306 -1.74 -24.50 12.36
N GLY A 307 -2.17 -23.41 11.74
CA GLY A 307 -2.81 -23.42 10.43
C GLY A 307 -1.91 -23.98 9.33
N ALA A 308 -0.63 -23.57 9.31
CA ALA A 308 0.35 -24.04 8.34
C ALA A 308 0.61 -25.55 8.48
N ASP A 309 0.74 -26.05 9.71
CA ASP A 309 0.95 -27.47 9.99
C ASP A 309 -0.25 -28.33 9.60
N ILE A 310 -1.47 -27.86 9.88
CA ILE A 310 -2.72 -28.53 9.47
C ILE A 310 -2.80 -28.59 7.94
N ALA A 311 -2.56 -27.46 7.27
CA ALA A 311 -2.60 -27.40 5.81
C ALA A 311 -1.55 -28.36 5.19
N LYS A 312 -0.34 -28.40 5.77
CA LYS A 312 0.72 -29.33 5.37
C LYS A 312 0.32 -30.80 5.58
N LYS A 313 -0.29 -31.13 6.73
CA LYS A 313 -0.81 -32.48 7.03
C LYS A 313 -1.82 -32.95 5.98
N TYR A 314 -2.67 -32.05 5.48
CA TYR A 314 -3.65 -32.34 4.44
C TYR A 314 -3.14 -32.10 3.00
N LYS A 315 -1.82 -32.09 2.81
CA LYS A 315 -1.14 -32.03 1.49
C LYS A 315 -1.43 -30.76 0.69
N VAL A 316 -1.72 -29.64 1.36
CA VAL A 316 -1.74 -28.33 0.73
C VAL A 316 -0.31 -27.99 0.27
N SER A 317 -0.17 -27.35 -0.89
CA SER A 317 1.13 -27.04 -1.49
C SER A 317 1.97 -26.14 -0.58
N HIS A 318 3.29 -26.33 -0.58
CA HIS A 318 4.22 -25.55 0.25
C HIS A 318 4.04 -24.03 0.10
N ARG A 319 3.85 -23.54 -1.13
CA ARG A 319 3.62 -22.11 -1.41
C ARG A 319 2.44 -21.53 -0.60
N VAL A 320 1.36 -22.29 -0.46
CA VAL A 320 0.18 -21.87 0.31
C VAL A 320 0.43 -22.00 1.81
N THR A 321 1.08 -23.08 2.27
CA THR A 321 1.41 -23.22 3.69
C THR A 321 2.33 -22.11 4.18
N THR A 322 3.23 -21.63 3.31
CA THR A 322 4.10 -20.48 3.58
C THR A 322 3.27 -19.20 3.77
N CYS A 323 2.31 -18.92 2.89
CA CYS A 323 1.42 -17.77 3.08
C CYS A 323 0.63 -17.84 4.40
N ILE A 324 0.20 -19.05 4.81
CA ILE A 324 -0.50 -19.25 6.10
C ILE A 324 0.45 -19.04 7.28
N GLY A 325 1.70 -19.51 7.20
CA GLY A 325 2.65 -19.37 8.29
C GLY A 325 3.12 -17.93 8.49
N GLU A 326 3.35 -17.19 7.41
CA GLU A 326 4.03 -15.89 7.42
C GLU A 326 3.08 -14.68 7.45
N HIS A 327 1.76 -14.87 7.49
CA HIS A 327 0.81 -13.74 7.33
C HIS A 327 0.87 -12.70 8.46
N HIS A 328 1.52 -13.02 9.59
CA HIS A 328 1.79 -12.09 10.70
C HIS A 328 3.28 -11.81 10.89
N ASP A 329 4.16 -12.36 10.05
CA ASP A 329 5.60 -12.18 10.17
C ASP A 329 6.04 -10.82 9.58
N ASP A 330 7.11 -10.26 10.14
CA ASP A 330 7.69 -9.00 9.63
C ASP A 330 8.43 -9.19 8.29
N GLU A 331 8.99 -10.38 8.06
CA GLU A 331 9.67 -10.76 6.83
C GLU A 331 8.91 -11.90 6.14
N MET A 332 8.55 -11.69 4.89
CA MET A 332 7.77 -12.66 4.10
C MET A 332 8.62 -13.19 2.95
N SER A 333 8.61 -14.51 2.75
CA SER A 333 9.52 -15.17 1.80
C SER A 333 9.00 -15.20 0.36
N SER A 334 7.73 -14.83 0.14
CA SER A 334 7.09 -14.86 -1.17
C SER A 334 6.17 -13.67 -1.43
N VAL A 335 5.99 -13.30 -2.71
CA VAL A 335 5.06 -12.25 -3.13
C VAL A 335 3.63 -12.59 -2.69
N GLU A 336 3.24 -13.86 -2.74
CA GLU A 336 1.92 -14.28 -2.28
C GLU A 336 1.74 -14.14 -0.76
N SER A 337 2.79 -14.38 0.05
CA SER A 337 2.77 -14.12 1.49
C SER A 337 2.52 -12.63 1.78
N PHE A 338 3.24 -11.73 1.08
CA PHE A 338 3.01 -10.29 1.18
C PHE A 338 1.57 -9.89 0.81
N ILE A 339 1.03 -10.49 -0.26
CA ILE A 339 -0.35 -10.21 -0.69
C ILE A 339 -1.37 -10.67 0.36
N VAL A 340 -1.19 -11.86 0.94
CA VAL A 340 -2.10 -12.38 1.98
C VAL A 340 -2.05 -11.53 3.24
N ALA A 341 -0.86 -11.16 3.71
CA ALA A 341 -0.70 -10.28 4.87
C ALA A 341 -1.29 -8.88 4.63
N ALA A 342 -1.09 -8.31 3.43
CA ALA A 342 -1.70 -7.04 3.08
C ALA A 342 -3.23 -7.13 3.00
N ALA A 343 -3.77 -8.22 2.44
CA ALA A 343 -5.21 -8.46 2.37
C ALA A 343 -5.84 -8.64 3.76
N ASP A 344 -5.17 -9.35 4.67
CA ASP A 344 -5.56 -9.49 6.09
C ASP A 344 -5.63 -8.12 6.77
N ALA A 345 -4.54 -7.34 6.70
CA ALA A 345 -4.48 -6.00 7.26
C ALA A 345 -5.57 -5.07 6.70
N LEU A 346 -5.88 -5.16 5.40
CA LEU A 346 -6.94 -4.39 4.75
C LEU A 346 -8.36 -4.79 5.18
N SER A 347 -8.61 -6.08 5.44
CA SER A 347 -9.89 -6.53 5.99
C SER A 347 -10.02 -6.06 7.44
N ALA A 348 -8.97 -6.23 8.27
CA ALA A 348 -8.97 -5.85 9.67
C ALA A 348 -8.98 -4.33 9.95
N ALA A 349 -8.47 -3.49 9.03
CA ALA A 349 -8.39 -2.04 9.20
C ALA A 349 -9.67 -1.27 8.83
N ARG A 350 -10.76 -1.95 8.46
CA ARG A 350 -12.00 -1.28 8.02
C ARG A 350 -12.74 -0.60 9.18
N PRO A 351 -13.23 0.64 8.98
CA PRO A 351 -14.07 1.33 9.98
C PRO A 351 -15.35 0.53 10.23
N GLY A 352 -15.47 -0.04 11.42
CA GLY A 352 -16.56 -0.95 11.82
C GLY A 352 -16.07 -2.19 12.59
N SER A 353 -14.80 -2.57 12.41
CA SER A 353 -14.16 -3.75 13.02
C SER A 353 -13.60 -3.51 14.43
N ARG A 354 -13.64 -2.27 14.93
CA ARG A 354 -12.97 -1.90 16.17
C ARG A 354 -13.94 -1.29 17.17
N LYS A 355 -14.04 -1.95 18.32
CA LYS A 355 -14.55 -1.39 19.59
C LYS A 355 -13.76 -0.15 20.07
N ASP A 356 -12.71 0.26 19.35
CA ASP A 356 -11.93 1.49 19.59
C ASP A 356 -12.76 2.78 19.49
N THR A 357 -14.03 2.71 19.11
CA THR A 357 -14.86 3.91 19.03
C THR A 357 -15.44 4.32 20.36
N VAL A 358 -15.86 3.45 21.30
CA VAL A 358 -16.58 3.97 22.49
C VAL A 358 -15.65 4.73 23.43
N GLU A 359 -14.49 4.18 23.80
CA GLU A 359 -13.55 4.88 24.69
C GLU A 359 -12.95 6.12 24.03
N ASN A 360 -12.51 6.04 22.77
CA ASN A 360 -12.03 7.24 22.07
C ASN A 360 -13.16 8.24 21.79
N TYR A 361 -14.40 7.80 21.61
CA TYR A 361 -15.56 8.68 21.47
C TYR A 361 -15.87 9.38 22.77
N VAL A 362 -15.90 8.65 23.89
CA VAL A 362 -16.08 9.22 25.24
C VAL A 362 -14.96 10.21 25.51
N LYS A 363 -13.70 9.80 25.30
CA LYS A 363 -12.54 10.67 25.46
C LYS A 363 -12.58 11.91 24.55
N ARG A 364 -13.04 11.77 23.30
CA ARG A 364 -13.26 12.91 22.39
C ARG A 364 -14.38 13.83 22.83
N MET A 365 -15.47 13.29 23.39
CA MET A 365 -16.55 14.10 23.95
C MET A 365 -16.05 14.84 25.19
N GLU A 366 -15.31 14.16 26.07
CA GLU A 366 -14.70 14.74 27.27
C GLU A 366 -13.71 15.86 26.90
N GLU A 367 -12.81 15.64 25.92
CA GLU A 367 -11.87 16.65 25.43
C GLU A 367 -12.60 17.86 24.82
N LEU A 368 -13.70 17.66 24.08
CA LEU A 368 -14.53 18.75 23.56
C LEU A 368 -15.25 19.53 24.67
N GLU A 369 -15.73 18.83 25.70
CA GLU A 369 -16.38 19.44 26.86
C GLU A 369 -15.40 20.22 27.72
N GLU A 370 -14.17 19.72 27.89
CA GLU A 370 -13.08 20.38 28.63
C GLU A 370 -12.63 21.67 27.92
N VAL A 371 -12.35 21.61 26.62
CA VAL A 371 -11.92 22.79 25.83
C VAL A 371 -12.97 23.90 25.83
N ALA A 372 -14.25 23.54 25.77
CA ALA A 372 -15.35 24.51 25.82
C ALA A 372 -15.73 24.94 27.24
N GLY A 373 -15.44 24.12 28.26
CA GLY A 373 -15.70 24.40 29.68
C GLY A 373 -14.70 25.35 30.33
N ASP A 374 -13.49 25.47 29.78
CA ASP A 374 -12.41 26.31 30.30
C ASP A 374 -12.63 27.84 30.17
N PHE A 375 -13.72 28.27 29.52
CA PHE A 375 -14.02 29.67 29.32
C PHE A 375 -14.77 30.30 30.50
N GLU A 376 -14.41 31.54 30.85
CA GLU A 376 -15.03 32.30 31.92
C GLU A 376 -16.53 32.55 31.64
N GLY A 377 -17.39 32.30 32.64
CA GLY A 377 -18.84 32.43 32.52
C GLY A 377 -19.57 31.18 32.03
N VAL A 378 -18.86 30.10 31.67
CA VAL A 378 -19.45 28.80 31.35
C VAL A 378 -19.79 28.03 32.63
N GLN A 379 -21.05 27.63 32.77
CA GLN A 379 -21.53 26.84 33.90
C GLN A 379 -21.49 25.33 33.60
N LYS A 380 -21.89 24.93 32.39
CA LYS A 380 -21.85 23.53 31.92
C LYS A 380 -21.65 23.47 30.42
N CYS A 381 -20.93 22.47 29.94
CA CYS A 381 -20.77 22.17 28.53
C CYS A 381 -21.18 20.72 28.24
N PHE A 382 -21.78 20.49 27.08
CA PHE A 382 -22.17 19.17 26.60
C PHE A 382 -21.81 19.00 25.13
N ALA A 383 -21.11 17.92 24.80
CA ALA A 383 -20.92 17.48 23.42
C ALA A 383 -22.07 16.54 23.01
N ILE A 384 -22.79 16.89 21.94
CA ILE A 384 -24.00 16.20 21.45
C ILE A 384 -23.80 15.85 19.97
N GLN A 385 -24.63 14.95 19.44
CA GLN A 385 -24.61 14.53 18.04
C GLN A 385 -23.24 14.01 17.60
N ALA A 386 -22.67 13.09 18.38
CA ALA A 386 -21.37 12.52 18.09
C ALA A 386 -20.22 13.53 18.02
N GLY A 387 -20.32 14.64 18.77
CA GLY A 387 -19.30 15.70 18.83
C GLY A 387 -19.42 16.73 17.71
N ARG A 388 -20.51 16.69 16.93
CA ARG A 388 -20.80 17.68 15.88
C ARG A 388 -21.56 18.90 16.40
N GLU A 389 -22.12 18.83 17.61
CA GLU A 389 -22.75 19.98 18.27
C GLU A 389 -22.22 20.11 19.71
N VAL A 390 -21.78 21.29 20.11
CA VAL A 390 -21.36 21.60 21.48
C VAL A 390 -22.34 22.62 22.07
N ARG A 391 -22.98 22.28 23.19
CA ARG A 391 -23.92 23.14 23.89
C ARG A 391 -23.31 23.66 25.18
N ILE A 392 -23.26 24.99 25.30
CA ILE A 392 -22.63 25.69 26.40
C ILE A 392 -23.71 26.44 27.16
N MET A 393 -23.93 26.08 28.42
CA MET A 393 -24.78 26.83 29.33
C MET A 393 -23.95 27.86 30.07
N VAL A 394 -24.33 29.13 29.95
CA VAL A 394 -23.65 30.26 30.59
C VAL A 394 -24.46 30.80 31.76
N GLU A 395 -23.77 31.40 32.72
CA GLU A 395 -24.42 32.05 33.84
C GLU A 395 -25.05 33.40 33.39
N PRO A 396 -26.38 33.57 33.49
CA PRO A 396 -27.06 34.73 32.88
C PRO A 396 -26.68 36.08 33.47
N ASP A 397 -26.18 36.11 34.70
CA ASP A 397 -25.83 37.35 35.40
C ASP A 397 -24.37 37.78 35.11
N SER A 398 -23.52 36.90 34.58
CA SER A 398 -22.12 37.18 34.21
C SER A 398 -21.88 37.30 32.70
N VAL A 399 -22.71 36.67 31.87
CA VAL A 399 -22.62 36.72 30.41
C VAL A 399 -23.86 37.42 29.82
N ASP A 400 -23.66 38.46 29.01
CA ASP A 400 -24.71 39.16 28.28
C ASP A 400 -24.87 38.63 26.84
N ASP A 401 -25.86 39.10 26.09
CA ASP A 401 -26.15 38.55 24.75
C ASP A 401 -25.02 38.83 23.74
N VAL A 402 -24.28 39.92 23.94
CA VAL A 402 -23.15 40.30 23.10
C VAL A 402 -21.94 39.41 23.41
N SER A 403 -21.63 39.22 24.69
CA SER A 403 -20.53 38.36 25.14
C SER A 403 -20.82 36.88 24.90
N ALA A 404 -22.09 36.44 24.93
CA ALA A 404 -22.48 35.09 24.51
C ALA A 404 -22.16 34.83 23.02
N THR A 405 -22.34 35.83 22.16
CA THR A 405 -22.00 35.74 20.74
C THR A 405 -20.49 35.67 20.52
N SER A 406 -19.71 36.46 21.26
CA SER A 406 -18.24 36.41 21.24
C SER A 406 -17.72 35.07 21.76
N LEU A 407 -18.24 34.60 22.89
CA LEU A 407 -17.90 33.31 23.50
C LEU A 407 -18.08 32.15 22.52
N ALA A 408 -19.20 32.12 21.77
CA ALA A 408 -19.43 31.10 20.76
C ALA A 408 -18.33 31.07 19.68
N ARG A 409 -17.85 32.24 19.25
CA ARG A 409 -16.76 32.35 18.25
C ARG A 409 -15.42 31.93 18.83
N ASP A 410 -15.12 32.35 20.06
CA ASP A 410 -13.85 32.06 20.72
C ASP A 410 -13.72 30.55 21.00
N VAL A 411 -14.82 29.88 21.39
CA VAL A 411 -14.85 28.43 21.56
C VAL A 411 -14.63 27.70 20.24
N VAL A 412 -15.28 28.12 19.15
CA VAL A 412 -15.04 27.51 17.81
C VAL A 412 -13.57 27.60 17.45
N LYS A 413 -12.95 28.78 17.61
CA LYS A 413 -11.54 28.99 17.28
C LYS A 413 -10.61 28.12 18.14
N ASN A 414 -10.88 28.02 19.43
CA ASN A 414 -10.09 27.21 20.36
C ASN A 414 -10.20 25.70 20.03
N ILE A 415 -11.40 25.24 19.64
CA ILE A 415 -11.59 23.86 19.15
C ILE A 415 -10.80 23.62 17.86
N GLU A 416 -10.82 24.55 16.88
CA GLU A 416 -10.05 24.44 15.64
C GLU A 416 -8.53 24.42 15.85
N GLU A 417 -8.03 25.15 16.85
CA GLU A 417 -6.59 25.22 17.18
C GLU A 417 -6.09 24.01 17.97
N LYS A 418 -6.90 23.48 18.90
CA LYS A 418 -6.48 22.40 19.81
C LYS A 418 -6.88 21.00 19.36
N LEU A 419 -7.94 20.85 18.58
CA LEU A 419 -8.50 19.56 18.21
C LEU A 419 -8.57 19.40 16.69
N ALA A 420 -7.91 18.37 16.16
CA ALA A 420 -8.02 18.01 14.75
C ALA A 420 -9.36 17.28 14.51
N TYR A 421 -10.37 18.01 14.01
CA TYR A 421 -11.71 17.46 13.81
C TYR A 421 -12.14 17.42 12.33
N PRO A 422 -12.58 16.26 11.80
CA PRO A 422 -13.06 16.16 10.43
C PRO A 422 -14.51 16.65 10.31
N GLY A 423 -14.70 17.86 9.77
CA GLY A 423 -16.00 18.43 9.44
C GLY A 423 -16.36 19.66 10.26
N GLN A 424 -17.60 20.12 10.13
CA GLN A 424 -18.09 21.31 10.85
C GLN A 424 -18.62 20.94 12.23
N ILE A 425 -18.23 21.71 13.25
CA ILE A 425 -18.78 21.64 14.61
C ILE A 425 -19.67 22.86 14.83
N LYS A 426 -20.88 22.62 15.33
CA LYS A 426 -21.85 23.66 15.66
C LYS A 426 -21.78 23.98 17.15
N VAL A 427 -21.38 25.20 17.51
CA VAL A 427 -21.39 25.66 18.90
C VAL A 427 -22.67 26.45 19.18
N VAL A 428 -23.36 26.09 20.25
CA VAL A 428 -24.61 26.74 20.70
C VAL A 428 -24.44 27.20 22.14
N VAL A 429 -24.47 28.52 22.35
CA VAL A 429 -24.46 29.11 23.70
C VAL A 429 -25.91 29.35 24.14
N ILE A 430 -26.27 28.85 25.31
CA ILE A 430 -27.60 28.93 25.90
C ILE A 430 -27.51 29.74 27.19
N ARG A 431 -28.18 30.89 27.20
CA ARG A 431 -28.37 31.73 28.37
C ARG A 431 -29.83 31.60 28.82
N GLU A 432 -30.06 30.99 29.98
CA GLU A 432 -31.41 30.75 30.50
C GLU A 432 -31.56 31.29 31.93
N LYS A 433 -32.48 32.24 32.14
CA LYS A 433 -32.86 32.73 33.47
C LYS A 433 -34.22 32.16 33.87
N ARG A 434 -34.28 31.37 34.94
CA ARG A 434 -35.53 30.84 35.49
C ARG A 434 -35.89 31.55 36.79
N SER A 435 -37.07 32.16 36.83
CA SER A 435 -37.66 32.70 38.06
C SER A 435 -38.89 31.87 38.40
N VAL A 436 -38.91 31.29 39.59
CA VAL A 436 -40.02 30.44 40.06
C VAL A 436 -40.59 31.08 41.32
N GLU A 437 -41.88 31.35 41.32
CA GLU A 437 -42.61 31.92 42.45
C GLU A 437 -43.77 31.00 42.79
N TYR A 438 -43.97 30.74 44.08
CA TYR A 438 -45.05 29.89 44.57
C TYR A 438 -46.07 30.75 45.28
N ALA A 439 -47.31 30.76 44.79
CA ALA A 439 -48.43 31.35 45.51
C ALA A 439 -48.73 30.49 46.74
N ARG A 440 -49.02 31.13 47.88
CA ARG A 440 -49.41 30.46 49.11
C ARG A 440 -50.92 30.43 49.29
#